data_AF-A0A9P9ITD7-F1
#
_entry.id   AF-A0A9P9ITD7-F1
#
_cell.length_a   1.000
_cell.length_b   1.000
_cell.length_c   1.000
_cell.angle_alpha   90.00
_cell.angle_beta   90.00
_cell.angle_gamma   90.00
#
_symmetry.space_group_name_H-M   'P 1'
#
loop_
_entity.id
_entity.type
_entity.pdbx_description
1 polymer ?
#
loop_
_entity_poly.entity_id
_entity_poly.type
_entity_poly.pdbx_seq_one_letter_code
_entity_poly.pdbx_strand_id
1 'polypeptide(L)'
;MHITTPFLLFTTVLAIPAPLKLLLRDWTPSEGTTVSCDYTANKKISFNVGPQKESVLNDACAAMLPRCAYPQRLSNDTICIQTTDWALDGPKTSTQSANVIDGESTNKLSGWSVKFSITPALQQNDATSVFLTRDDCYGYFDQLVSKLEPLGCFVSSKGTGVGSIKVGGTSTLKDTIFKIEIVPRA
;
A
#
# COMPACT_ATOMS: atom_id res chain seq x y z
N MET A 1 -13.18 71.23 32.85
CA MET A 1 -11.89 70.53 32.72
C MET A 1 -12.22 69.05 32.53
N HIS A 2 -12.34 68.60 31.28
CA HIS A 2 -12.68 67.21 30.93
C HIS A 2 -11.43 66.52 30.39
N ILE A 3 -11.08 65.38 30.99
CA ILE A 3 -9.98 64.50 30.58
C ILE A 3 -10.63 63.32 29.86
N THR A 4 -10.33 63.16 28.57
CA THR A 4 -10.71 62.01 27.75
C THR A 4 -9.49 61.10 27.57
N THR A 5 -9.59 59.87 28.05
CA THR A 5 -8.56 58.83 27.92
C THR A 5 -8.93 57.90 26.75
N PRO A 6 -8.04 57.62 25.79
CA PRO A 6 -8.31 56.63 24.76
C PRO A 6 -7.93 55.22 25.24
N PHE A 7 -8.84 54.27 25.01
CA PHE A 7 -8.69 52.85 25.27
C PHE A 7 -8.07 52.19 24.03
N LEU A 8 -6.84 51.64 24.15
CA LEU A 8 -6.18 50.87 23.10
C LEU A 8 -6.57 49.39 23.23
N LEU A 9 -7.34 48.88 22.27
CA LEU A 9 -7.66 47.46 22.13
C LEU A 9 -6.55 46.77 21.32
N PHE A 10 -5.79 45.88 21.98
CA PHE A 10 -4.89 44.95 21.33
C PHE A 10 -5.70 43.77 20.78
N THR A 11 -5.76 43.62 19.45
CA THR A 11 -6.29 42.42 18.79
C THR A 11 -5.16 41.41 18.61
N THR A 12 -5.16 40.36 19.43
CA THR A 12 -4.28 39.20 19.22
C THR A 12 -4.83 38.33 18.10
N VAL A 13 -4.18 38.34 16.95
CA VAL A 13 -4.44 37.40 15.85
C VAL A 13 -3.87 36.04 16.22
N LEU A 14 -4.73 35.08 16.57
CA LEU A 14 -4.34 33.67 16.66
C LEU A 14 -4.11 33.14 15.24
N ALA A 15 -2.84 33.02 14.84
CA ALA A 15 -2.46 32.25 13.67
C ALA A 15 -2.69 30.75 13.97
N ILE A 16 -3.79 30.21 13.44
CA ILE A 16 -4.03 28.76 13.45
C ILE A 16 -3.01 28.14 12.49
N PRO A 17 -2.10 27.26 12.94
CA PRO A 17 -1.24 26.55 12.02
C PRO A 17 -2.13 25.68 11.12
N ALA A 18 -2.08 25.94 9.81
CA ALA A 18 -2.74 25.09 8.84
C ALA A 18 -2.25 23.65 9.06
N PRO A 19 -3.14 22.65 9.21
CA PRO A 19 -2.71 21.27 9.28
C PRO A 19 -1.93 20.99 8.00
N LEU A 20 -0.69 20.50 8.17
CA LEU A 20 0.14 20.00 7.10
C LEU A 20 -0.65 18.88 6.41
N LYS A 21 -1.40 19.21 5.37
CA LYS A 21 -1.91 18.23 4.42
C LYS A 21 -0.66 17.67 3.75
N LEU A 22 -0.12 16.59 4.32
CA LEU A 22 0.72 15.67 3.59
C LEU A 22 -0.05 15.39 2.31
N LEU A 23 0.49 15.87 1.19
CA LEU A 23 -0.05 15.66 -0.14
C LEU A 23 -0.13 14.15 -0.35
N LEU A 24 -1.29 13.56 -0.06
CA LEU A 24 -1.66 12.28 -0.66
C LEU A 24 -1.64 12.58 -2.16
N ARG A 25 -0.57 12.17 -2.85
CA ARG A 25 -0.68 11.98 -4.29
C ARG A 25 -1.82 10.99 -4.47
N ASP A 26 -2.83 11.40 -5.22
CA ASP A 26 -3.88 10.49 -5.67
C ASP A 26 -3.21 9.48 -6.61
N TRP A 27 -2.66 8.41 -6.04
CA TRP A 27 -2.11 7.31 -6.80
C TRP A 27 -3.27 6.61 -7.52
N THR A 28 -3.09 6.33 -8.80
CA THR A 28 -4.08 5.63 -9.63
C THR A 28 -3.39 4.52 -10.40
N PRO A 29 -4.04 3.35 -10.58
CA PRO A 29 -3.48 2.29 -11.40
C PRO A 29 -3.27 2.74 -12.85
N SER A 30 -2.23 2.19 -13.48
CA SER A 30 -2.03 2.32 -14.93
C SER A 30 -3.29 1.88 -15.71
N GLU A 31 -3.59 2.56 -16.82
CA GLU A 31 -4.72 2.23 -17.68
C GLU A 31 -4.70 0.76 -18.14
N GLY A 32 -5.85 0.11 -18.24
CA GLY A 32 -5.92 -1.30 -18.66
C GLY A 32 -5.40 -2.30 -17.63
N THR A 33 -5.10 -1.87 -16.40
CA THR A 33 -4.83 -2.77 -15.27
C THR A 33 -6.03 -3.68 -15.01
N THR A 34 -5.78 -4.98 -14.90
CA THR A 34 -6.83 -5.98 -14.64
C THR A 34 -6.65 -6.63 -13.28
N VAL A 35 -7.79 -7.00 -12.67
CA VAL A 35 -7.85 -7.68 -11.37
C VAL A 35 -8.44 -9.06 -11.57
N SER A 36 -7.93 -10.05 -10.84
CA SER A 36 -8.48 -11.40 -10.78
C SER A 36 -8.53 -11.84 -9.33
N CYS A 37 -9.74 -12.07 -8.81
CA CYS A 37 -9.96 -12.52 -7.45
C CYS A 37 -10.09 -14.05 -7.39
N ASP A 38 -9.55 -14.64 -6.33
CA ASP A 38 -9.72 -16.06 -6.05
C ASP A 38 -11.00 -16.29 -5.24
N TYR A 39 -12.03 -16.79 -5.92
CA TYR A 39 -13.33 -17.11 -5.33
C TYR A 39 -13.35 -18.48 -4.63
N THR A 40 -12.36 -19.33 -4.89
CA THR A 40 -12.26 -20.66 -4.28
C THR A 40 -11.64 -20.60 -2.89
N ALA A 41 -10.96 -19.49 -2.57
CA ALA A 41 -10.44 -19.22 -1.24
C ALA A 41 -11.59 -19.04 -0.22
N ASN A 42 -11.78 -20.05 0.64
CA ASN A 42 -12.69 -19.99 1.78
C ASN A 42 -12.19 -19.09 2.93
N LYS A 43 -11.04 -18.43 2.76
CA LYS A 43 -10.43 -17.54 3.76
C LYS A 43 -10.36 -16.13 3.20
N LYS A 44 -10.57 -15.16 4.09
CA LYS A 44 -10.49 -13.74 3.77
C LYS A 44 -9.54 -13.04 4.74
N ILE A 45 -8.98 -11.92 4.32
CA ILE A 45 -8.15 -11.06 5.15
C ILE A 45 -9.06 -10.03 5.82
N SER A 46 -8.94 -9.84 7.13
CA SER A 46 -9.69 -8.84 7.87
C SER A 46 -8.75 -7.79 8.44
N PHE A 47 -9.02 -6.52 8.10
CA PHE A 47 -8.31 -5.36 8.65
C PHE A 47 -9.14 -4.60 9.71
N ASN A 48 -10.37 -5.04 9.99
CA ASN A 48 -11.26 -4.38 10.96
C ASN A 48 -10.79 -4.56 12.42
N VAL A 49 -10.03 -5.62 12.69
CA VAL A 49 -9.46 -5.94 13.99
C VAL A 49 -8.04 -6.41 13.75
N GLY A 50 -7.08 -6.07 14.62
CA GLY A 50 -5.68 -6.53 14.53
C GLY A 50 -4.73 -5.56 13.79
N PRO A 51 -3.67 -6.08 13.14
CA PRO A 51 -2.73 -5.27 12.38
C PRO A 51 -3.45 -4.40 11.36
N GLN A 52 -3.17 -3.10 11.38
CA GLN A 52 -3.81 -2.14 10.49
C GLN A 52 -3.35 -2.37 9.06
N LYS A 53 -4.28 -2.20 8.10
CA LYS A 53 -4.01 -2.37 6.67
C LYS A 53 -2.76 -1.62 6.23
N GLU A 54 -2.67 -0.36 6.62
CA GLU A 54 -1.56 0.54 6.26
C GLU A 54 -0.23 -0.02 6.75
N SER A 55 -0.16 -0.58 7.96
CA SER A 55 1.06 -1.21 8.48
C SER A 55 1.42 -2.45 7.67
N VAL A 56 0.46 -3.36 7.48
CA VAL A 56 0.69 -4.64 6.78
C VAL A 56 1.20 -4.39 5.35
N LEU A 57 0.57 -3.47 4.62
CA LEU A 57 0.98 -3.14 3.25
C LEU A 57 2.34 -2.43 3.20
N ASN A 58 2.60 -1.48 4.11
CA ASN A 58 3.90 -0.82 4.18
C ASN A 58 5.03 -1.79 4.56
N ASP A 59 4.77 -2.73 5.47
CA ASP A 59 5.73 -3.75 5.88
C ASP A 59 6.01 -4.76 4.75
N ALA A 60 4.97 -5.16 4.02
CA ALA A 60 5.12 -5.98 2.82
C ALA A 60 6.02 -5.29 1.80
N CYS A 61 5.74 -4.03 1.47
CA CYS A 61 6.50 -3.29 0.49
C CYS A 61 7.92 -2.94 0.94
N ALA A 62 8.13 -2.62 2.22
CA ALA A 62 9.46 -2.38 2.77
C ALA A 62 10.36 -3.62 2.73
N ALA A 63 9.77 -4.82 2.75
CA ALA A 63 10.52 -6.07 2.58
C ALA A 63 10.85 -6.39 1.11
N MET A 64 10.13 -5.82 0.15
CA MET A 64 10.32 -6.08 -1.28
C MET A 64 11.09 -4.98 -2.02
N LEU A 65 11.17 -3.78 -1.45
CA LEU A 65 11.93 -2.65 -1.96
C LEU A 65 13.26 -2.47 -1.20
N PRO A 66 14.25 -1.80 -1.80
CA PRO A 66 15.47 -1.42 -1.09
C PRO A 66 15.18 -0.58 0.14
N ARG A 67 16.04 -0.70 1.16
CA ARG A 67 15.91 0.02 2.44
C ARG A 67 15.69 1.53 2.28
N CYS A 68 16.37 2.13 1.30
CA CYS A 68 16.25 3.56 0.99
C CYS A 68 14.89 4.01 0.43
N ALA A 69 14.01 3.08 0.02
CA ALA A 69 12.62 3.41 -0.27
C ALA A 69 11.81 3.77 0.99
N TYR A 70 12.31 3.40 2.18
CA TYR A 70 11.71 3.66 3.49
C TYR A 70 12.74 4.31 4.43
N PRO A 71 13.25 5.52 4.12
CA PRO A 71 14.32 6.17 4.89
C PRO A 71 13.93 6.41 6.35
N GLN A 72 12.64 6.58 6.65
CA GLN A 72 12.12 6.71 8.01
C GLN A 72 12.31 5.46 8.88
N ARG A 73 12.68 4.32 8.27
CA ARG A 73 12.99 3.05 8.96
C ARG A 73 14.50 2.82 9.11
N LEU A 74 15.32 3.80 8.73
CA LEU A 74 16.78 3.73 8.79
C LEU A 74 17.29 4.58 9.94
N SER A 75 18.52 4.31 10.38
CA SER A 75 19.19 5.15 11.35
C SER A 75 19.53 6.51 10.73
N ASN A 76 19.60 7.56 11.55
CA ASN A 76 19.80 8.94 11.09
C ASN A 76 21.13 9.20 10.36
N ASP A 77 22.10 8.29 10.48
CA ASP A 77 23.40 8.31 9.81
C ASP A 77 23.40 7.62 8.44
N THR A 78 22.29 6.98 8.04
CA THR A 78 22.17 6.34 6.73
C THR A 78 21.89 7.35 5.63
N ILE A 79 22.80 7.49 4.67
CA ILE A 79 22.63 8.37 3.51
C ILE A 79 22.04 7.58 2.35
N CYS A 80 20.86 8.00 1.89
CA CYS A 80 20.21 7.47 0.69
C CYS A 80 20.33 8.48 -0.45
N ILE A 81 20.71 8.01 -1.64
CA ILE A 81 20.57 8.81 -2.85
C ILE A 81 19.07 8.99 -3.11
N GLN A 82 18.64 10.18 -3.53
CA GLN A 82 17.24 10.44 -3.85
C GLN A 82 16.84 9.73 -5.15
N THR A 83 16.53 8.44 -5.05
CA THR A 83 15.91 7.66 -6.12
C THR A 83 14.50 7.28 -5.68
N THR A 84 13.51 7.65 -6.49
CA THR A 84 12.11 7.28 -6.28
C THR A 84 11.73 5.98 -6.98
N ASP A 85 12.53 5.61 -7.98
CA ASP A 85 12.32 4.47 -8.87
C ASP A 85 13.34 3.37 -8.55
N TRP A 86 12.87 2.16 -8.28
CA TRP A 86 13.70 1.04 -7.86
C TRP A 86 13.58 -0.11 -8.86
N ALA A 87 14.70 -0.61 -9.36
CA ALA A 87 14.71 -1.74 -10.26
C ALA A 87 14.15 -3.00 -9.58
N LEU A 88 13.26 -3.70 -10.28
CA LEU A 88 12.79 -5.03 -9.92
C LEU A 88 13.66 -6.08 -10.63
N ASP A 89 14.72 -6.51 -9.96
CA ASP A 89 15.67 -7.52 -10.48
C ASP A 89 15.12 -8.97 -10.40
N GLY A 90 13.82 -9.13 -10.64
CA GLY A 90 13.11 -10.40 -10.56
C GLY A 90 12.02 -10.45 -9.49
N PRO A 91 11.39 -11.63 -9.30
CA PRO A 91 10.27 -11.78 -8.37
C PRO A 91 10.67 -11.47 -6.92
N LYS A 92 9.81 -10.72 -6.23
CA LYS A 92 9.93 -10.41 -4.80
C LYS A 92 8.73 -10.94 -4.05
N THR A 93 8.94 -11.39 -2.83
CA THR A 93 7.84 -11.82 -1.96
C THR A 93 8.06 -11.38 -0.52
N SER A 94 6.98 -11.21 0.22
CA SER A 94 6.98 -10.88 1.62
C SER A 94 5.80 -11.56 2.32
N THR A 95 6.04 -12.17 3.47
CA THR A 95 4.96 -12.78 4.27
C THR A 95 4.72 -11.93 5.51
N GLN A 96 3.51 -11.44 5.68
CA GLN A 96 3.11 -10.58 6.78
C GLN A 96 2.08 -11.25 7.66
N SER A 97 2.12 -10.90 8.94
CA SER A 97 1.05 -11.26 9.87
C SER A 97 -0.15 -10.36 9.63
N ALA A 98 -1.28 -10.94 9.28
CA ALA A 98 -2.58 -10.27 9.19
C ALA A 98 -3.66 -11.17 9.79
N ASN A 99 -4.80 -10.59 10.17
CA ASN A 99 -5.91 -11.40 10.62
C ASN A 99 -6.57 -12.08 9.42
N VAL A 100 -6.65 -13.40 9.49
CA VAL A 100 -7.37 -14.23 8.53
C VAL A 100 -8.67 -14.68 9.17
N ILE A 101 -9.75 -14.60 8.43
CA ILE A 101 -11.08 -15.05 8.84
C ILE A 101 -11.59 -16.11 7.89
N ASP A 102 -12.47 -16.95 8.40
CA ASP A 102 -13.30 -17.83 7.59
C ASP A 102 -14.32 -16.99 6.80
N GLY A 103 -14.40 -17.21 5.48
CA GLY A 103 -15.19 -16.39 4.57
C GLY A 103 -16.71 -16.57 4.72
N GLU A 104 -17.16 -17.61 5.41
CA GLU A 104 -18.58 -17.90 5.66
C GLU A 104 -19.02 -17.43 7.04
N SER A 105 -18.27 -17.81 8.08
CA SER A 105 -18.61 -17.55 9.48
C SER A 105 -17.98 -16.27 10.04
N THR A 106 -17.03 -15.66 9.34
CA THR A 106 -16.22 -14.50 9.78
C THR A 106 -15.37 -14.75 11.04
N ASN A 107 -15.30 -16.00 11.49
CA ASN A 107 -14.49 -16.40 12.63
C ASN A 107 -12.99 -16.23 12.33
N LYS A 108 -12.24 -15.73 13.31
CA LYS A 108 -10.78 -15.61 13.19
C LYS A 108 -10.12 -16.98 13.10
N LEU A 109 -9.23 -17.14 12.13
CA LEU A 109 -8.42 -18.33 11.93
C LEU A 109 -6.98 -18.07 12.42
N SER A 110 -6.46 -18.98 13.23
CA SER A 110 -5.05 -18.99 13.66
C SER A 110 -4.19 -19.84 12.71
N GLY A 111 -2.86 -19.68 12.77
CA GLY A 111 -1.93 -20.48 11.95
C GLY A 111 -1.82 -20.06 10.49
N TRP A 112 -2.33 -18.87 10.13
CA TRP A 112 -2.24 -18.33 8.78
C TRP A 112 -1.47 -17.00 8.75
N SER A 113 -0.91 -16.70 7.59
CA SER A 113 -0.25 -15.44 7.25
C SER A 113 -0.65 -15.00 5.84
N VAL A 114 -0.33 -13.76 5.47
CA VAL A 114 -0.62 -13.21 4.15
C VAL A 114 0.69 -13.03 3.38
N LYS A 115 0.80 -13.67 2.23
CA LYS A 115 1.94 -13.55 1.32
C LYS A 115 1.62 -12.53 0.23
N PHE A 116 2.50 -11.57 0.09
CA PHE A 116 2.54 -10.57 -0.97
C PHE A 116 3.63 -10.94 -1.96
N SER A 117 3.34 -10.86 -3.25
CA SER A 117 4.31 -11.15 -4.30
C SER A 117 4.24 -10.10 -5.40
N ILE A 118 5.41 -9.75 -5.95
CA ILE A 118 5.56 -8.91 -7.13
C ILE A 118 6.37 -9.72 -8.14
N THR A 119 5.80 -9.97 -9.30
CA THR A 119 6.45 -10.70 -10.39
C THR A 119 6.57 -9.75 -11.58
N PRO A 120 7.77 -9.22 -11.90
CA PRO A 120 7.94 -8.38 -13.09
C PRO A 120 7.65 -9.17 -14.36
N ALA A 121 7.27 -8.47 -15.42
CA ALA A 121 7.10 -9.08 -16.74
C ALA A 121 8.42 -9.73 -17.21
N LEU A 122 8.31 -10.83 -17.97
CA LEU A 122 9.48 -11.47 -18.58
C LEU A 122 10.13 -10.49 -19.56
N GLN A 123 11.32 -10.03 -19.20
CA GLN A 123 12.17 -9.25 -20.06
C GLN A 123 12.80 -10.17 -21.09
N GLN A 124 12.46 -10.00 -22.38
CA GLN A 124 13.26 -10.61 -23.44
C GLN A 124 14.64 -9.93 -23.44
N ASN A 125 15.69 -10.72 -23.68
CA ASN A 125 17.11 -10.31 -23.64
C ASN A 125 17.31 -8.86 -24.13
N ASP A 126 17.86 -8.01 -23.27
CA ASP A 126 18.08 -6.54 -23.40
C ASP A 126 16.91 -5.58 -23.06
N ALA A 127 15.79 -6.06 -22.50
CA ALA A 127 14.68 -5.15 -22.16
C ALA A 127 14.96 -4.26 -20.93
N THR A 128 14.60 -2.98 -21.07
CA THR A 128 14.61 -1.90 -20.07
C THR A 128 14.17 -2.39 -18.69
N SER A 129 15.04 -2.25 -17.68
CA SER A 129 14.76 -2.60 -16.27
C SER A 129 13.35 -2.16 -15.85
N VAL A 130 12.59 -3.07 -15.23
CA VAL A 130 11.29 -2.74 -14.65
C VAL A 130 11.55 -1.90 -13.40
N PHE A 131 11.07 -0.66 -13.39
CA PHE A 131 11.17 0.21 -12.22
C PHE A 131 9.84 0.27 -11.47
N LEU A 132 9.94 0.24 -10.15
CA LEU A 132 8.82 0.29 -9.20
C LEU A 132 9.05 1.42 -8.20
N THR A 133 8.05 2.26 -7.97
CA THR A 133 8.09 3.23 -6.86
C THR A 133 7.53 2.63 -5.57
N ARG A 134 7.81 3.28 -4.44
CA ARG A 134 7.14 2.96 -3.17
C ARG A 134 5.61 3.05 -3.30
N ASP A 135 5.15 4.10 -3.96
CA ASP A 135 3.72 4.39 -4.10
C ASP A 135 3.03 3.37 -5.02
N ASP A 136 3.71 2.87 -6.06
CA ASP A 136 3.22 1.76 -6.88
C ASP A 136 3.10 0.47 -6.09
N CYS A 137 4.13 0.13 -5.30
CA CYS A 137 4.07 -1.06 -4.47
C CYS A 137 2.86 -1.03 -3.53
N TYR A 138 2.70 0.08 -2.80
CA TYR A 138 1.58 0.24 -1.88
C TYR A 138 0.25 0.28 -2.63
N GLY A 139 0.16 1.09 -3.68
CA GLY A 139 -1.07 1.39 -4.40
C GLY A 139 -1.70 0.15 -5.04
N TYR A 140 -0.90 -0.70 -5.70
CA TYR A 140 -1.43 -1.92 -6.30
C TYR A 140 -1.93 -2.93 -5.25
N PHE A 141 -1.23 -3.11 -4.13
CA PHE A 141 -1.75 -3.96 -3.06
C PHE A 141 -2.97 -3.33 -2.37
N ASP A 142 -2.96 -2.02 -2.11
CA ASP A 142 -4.10 -1.32 -1.54
C ASP A 142 -5.34 -1.43 -2.43
N GLN A 143 -5.16 -1.33 -3.75
CA GLN A 143 -6.25 -1.52 -4.71
C GLN A 143 -6.87 -2.92 -4.60
N LEU A 144 -6.05 -3.98 -4.53
CA LEU A 144 -6.54 -5.34 -4.32
C LEU A 144 -7.38 -5.45 -3.05
N VAL A 145 -6.95 -4.82 -1.96
CA VAL A 145 -7.58 -5.04 -0.65
C VAL A 145 -8.71 -4.08 -0.30
N SER A 146 -8.75 -2.91 -0.94
CA SER A 146 -9.65 -1.80 -0.57
C SER A 146 -10.74 -1.53 -1.59
N LYS A 147 -10.61 -1.99 -2.85
CA LYS A 147 -11.62 -1.76 -3.88
C LYS A 147 -12.54 -2.97 -4.04
N LEU A 148 -13.83 -2.68 -4.24
CA LEU A 148 -14.81 -3.69 -4.64
C LEU A 148 -14.51 -4.19 -6.05
N GLU A 149 -15.04 -5.36 -6.39
CA GLU A 149 -15.00 -5.86 -7.75
C GLU A 149 -15.71 -4.90 -8.74
N PRO A 150 -15.21 -4.79 -9.98
CA PRO A 150 -14.09 -5.54 -10.57
C PRO A 150 -12.71 -4.90 -10.32
N LEU A 151 -12.62 -3.85 -9.49
CA LEU A 151 -11.40 -3.04 -9.32
C LEU A 151 -10.47 -3.54 -8.22
N GLY A 152 -10.95 -4.41 -7.35
CA GLY A 152 -10.20 -5.08 -6.30
C GLY A 152 -10.98 -6.31 -5.82
N CYS A 153 -10.49 -6.93 -4.74
CA CYS A 153 -11.06 -8.15 -4.17
C CYS A 153 -11.71 -7.90 -2.80
N PHE A 154 -12.03 -6.65 -2.47
CA PHE A 154 -12.77 -6.36 -1.26
C PHE A 154 -14.22 -6.84 -1.40
N VAL A 155 -14.73 -7.55 -0.39
CA VAL A 155 -16.11 -7.98 -0.31
C VAL A 155 -16.73 -7.34 0.93
N SER A 156 -17.71 -6.47 0.72
CA SER A 156 -18.48 -5.85 1.81
C SER A 156 -18.95 -6.91 2.80
N SER A 157 -18.77 -6.62 4.09
CA SER A 157 -19.07 -7.49 5.26
C SER A 157 -18.33 -8.83 5.38
N LYS A 158 -17.57 -9.28 4.37
CA LYS A 158 -16.81 -10.54 4.40
C LYS A 158 -15.29 -10.36 4.45
N GLY A 159 -14.83 -9.10 4.42
CA GLY A 159 -13.42 -8.76 4.40
C GLY A 159 -12.83 -8.81 2.99
N THR A 160 -11.52 -8.91 2.91
CA THR A 160 -10.76 -8.84 1.67
C THR A 160 -10.46 -10.24 1.14
N GLY A 161 -10.89 -10.53 -0.09
CA GLY A 161 -10.44 -11.70 -0.84
C GLY A 161 -8.97 -11.61 -1.25
N VAL A 162 -8.42 -12.75 -1.65
CA VAL A 162 -7.07 -12.83 -2.24
C VAL A 162 -7.18 -12.85 -3.76
N GLY A 163 -6.08 -12.56 -4.45
CA GLY A 163 -6.11 -12.42 -5.90
C GLY A 163 -4.84 -11.79 -6.45
N SER A 164 -4.91 -11.36 -7.70
CA SER A 164 -3.81 -10.70 -8.40
C SER A 164 -4.28 -9.50 -9.20
N ILE A 165 -3.42 -8.50 -9.30
CA ILE A 165 -3.48 -7.42 -10.28
C ILE A 165 -2.40 -7.64 -11.33
N LYS A 166 -2.78 -7.53 -12.60
CA LYS A 166 -1.84 -7.43 -13.71
C LYS A 166 -1.82 -5.98 -14.22
N VAL A 167 -0.66 -5.35 -14.17
CA VAL A 167 -0.49 -3.94 -14.55
C VAL A 167 -0.66 -3.77 -16.06
N GLY A 168 -1.51 -2.82 -16.46
CA GLY A 168 -1.72 -2.45 -17.86
C GLY A 168 -0.85 -1.30 -18.35
N GLY A 169 -1.26 -0.67 -19.45
CA GLY A 169 -0.72 0.59 -19.92
C GLY A 169 0.62 0.44 -20.66
N THR A 170 1.43 1.49 -20.57
CA THR A 170 2.73 1.62 -21.27
C THR A 170 3.88 1.92 -20.31
N SER A 171 3.66 1.88 -19.00
CA SER A 171 4.70 2.09 -18.00
C SER A 171 5.70 0.93 -17.98
N THR A 172 6.84 1.13 -17.30
CA THR A 172 7.84 0.08 -17.08
C THR A 172 7.27 -1.12 -16.32
N LEU A 173 6.16 -0.94 -15.60
CA LEU A 173 5.48 -1.99 -14.85
C LEU A 173 4.51 -2.82 -15.69
N LYS A 174 4.27 -2.48 -16.97
CA LYS A 174 3.33 -3.23 -17.81
C LYS A 174 3.56 -4.74 -17.70
N ASP A 175 2.47 -5.49 -17.57
CA ASP A 175 2.43 -6.94 -17.40
C ASP A 175 3.03 -7.48 -16.08
N THR A 176 3.53 -6.61 -15.19
CA THR A 176 3.90 -6.98 -13.82
C THR A 176 2.68 -7.45 -13.04
N ILE A 177 2.85 -8.50 -12.23
CA ILE A 177 1.78 -9.10 -11.44
C ILE A 177 2.02 -8.83 -9.96
N PHE A 178 1.05 -8.20 -9.31
CA PHE A 178 0.96 -8.07 -7.86
C PHE A 178 -0.02 -9.12 -7.36
N LYS A 179 0.39 -9.96 -6.41
CA LYS A 179 -0.44 -11.05 -5.90
C LYS A 179 -0.50 -11.05 -4.38
N ILE A 180 -1.68 -11.30 -3.84
CA ILE A 180 -1.93 -11.56 -2.43
C ILE A 180 -2.42 -13.00 -2.30
N GLU A 181 -1.89 -13.73 -1.33
CA GLU A 181 -2.27 -15.12 -1.01
C GLU A 181 -2.35 -15.30 0.50
N ILE A 182 -3.22 -16.21 0.96
CA ILE A 182 -3.23 -16.67 2.35
C ILE A 182 -2.47 -17.99 2.41
N VAL A 183 -1.45 -18.05 3.25
CA VAL A 183 -0.54 -19.20 3.38
C VAL A 183 -0.48 -19.69 4.83
N PRO A 184 -0.21 -21.00 5.06
CA PRO A 184 0.09 -21.48 6.41
C PRO A 184 1.25 -20.69 7.02
N ARG A 185 1.16 -20.41 8.32
CA ARG A 185 2.25 -19.81 9.07
C ARG A 185 3.36 -20.84 9.24
N ALA A 186 4.57 -20.48 8.81
CA ALA A 186 5.79 -21.25 9.05
C ALA A 186 6.18 -21.22 10.53
#